data_AF-A0A0B1SR83-F1
#
_entry.id   AF-A0A0B1SR83-F1
#
_cell.length_a   1.000
_cell.length_b   1.000
_cell.length_c   1.000
_cell.angle_alpha   90.00
_cell.angle_beta   90.00
_cell.angle_gamma   90.00
#
_symmetry.space_group_name_H-M   'P 1'
#
loop_
_entity.id
_entity.type
_entity.pdbx_description
1 polymer ?
#
loop_
_entity_poly.entity_id
_entity_poly.type
_entity_poly.pdbx_seq_one_letter_code
_entity_poly.pdbx_strand_id
1 'polypeptide(L)'
;MKPENLLLASKAKGAAVKLADFGLAIEVGQDTEAWFGFAGTPGYLSPEVLKKDPYGKPVDIWACGVILYILLVGYPPFWDEDQHRLYAQIKAGAYDVS
;
A
#
# COMPACT_ATOMS: atom_id res chain seq x y z
N MET A 1 0.48 -3.46 2.30
CA MET A 1 -0.84 -3.46 2.99
C MET A 1 -1.98 -3.22 1.98
N LYS A 2 -3.19 -3.75 2.17
CA LYS A 2 -4.38 -3.54 1.29
C LYS A 2 -5.70 -3.59 2.08
N PRO A 3 -6.84 -3.05 1.59
CA PRO A 3 -8.11 -3.01 2.31
C PRO A 3 -8.64 -4.39 2.71
N GLU A 4 -8.41 -5.42 1.90
CA GLU A 4 -8.84 -6.80 2.20
C GLU A 4 -8.16 -7.37 3.44
N ASN A 5 -7.04 -6.78 3.85
CA ASN A 5 -6.29 -7.15 5.05
C ASN A 5 -6.77 -6.37 6.29
N LEU A 6 -7.75 -5.46 6.17
CA LEU A 6 -8.33 -4.71 7.29
C LEU A 6 -9.71 -5.28 7.63
N LEU A 7 -9.78 -6.05 8.72
CA LEU A 7 -11.01 -6.68 9.19
C LEU A 7 -11.64 -5.86 10.32
N LEU A 8 -12.98 -5.81 10.36
CA LEU A 8 -13.69 -5.27 11.51
C LEU A 8 -13.84 -6.34 12.59
N ALA A 9 -13.55 -5.98 13.85
CA ALA A 9 -13.64 -6.90 14.98
C ALA A 9 -15.05 -7.46 15.22
N SER A 10 -16.08 -6.77 14.74
CA SER A 10 -17.48 -7.20 14.79
C SER A 10 -18.31 -6.46 13.74
N LYS A 11 -19.59 -6.84 13.61
CA LYS A 11 -20.57 -6.14 12.76
C LYS A 11 -21.12 -4.85 13.38
N ALA A 12 -20.70 -4.50 14.60
CA ALA A 12 -21.18 -3.31 15.29
C ALA A 12 -20.63 -2.04 14.63
N LYS A 13 -21.43 -0.97 14.62
CA LYS A 13 -20.96 0.35 14.19
C LYS A 13 -19.86 0.82 15.16
N GLY A 14 -18.70 1.22 14.63
CA GLY A 14 -17.54 1.61 15.44
C GLY A 14 -16.67 0.43 15.93
N ALA A 15 -16.82 -0.77 15.35
CA ALA A 15 -15.93 -1.88 15.65
C ALA A 15 -14.47 -1.53 15.33
N ALA A 16 -13.54 -2.00 16.17
CA ALA A 16 -12.10 -1.81 15.96
C ALA A 16 -11.66 -2.48 14.65
N VAL A 17 -10.80 -1.79 13.89
CA VAL A 17 -10.11 -2.34 12.71
C VAL A 17 -8.94 -3.20 13.16
N LYS A 18 -8.81 -4.40 12.59
CA LYS A 18 -7.74 -5.36 12.84
C LYS A 18 -7.02 -5.68 11.55
N LEU A 19 -5.69 -5.58 11.57
CA LEU A 19 -4.86 -6.04 10.46
C LEU A 19 -4.81 -7.57 10.45
N ALA A 20 -4.96 -8.15 9.27
CA ALA A 20 -4.88 -9.59 9.00
C ALA A 20 -3.94 -9.85 7.83
N ASP A 21 -3.58 -11.12 7.63
CA ASP A 21 -2.72 -11.59 6.53
C ASP A 21 -1.32 -10.95 6.48
N PHE A 22 -0.40 -11.60 7.21
CA PHE A 22 1.02 -11.28 7.26
C PHE A 22 1.86 -12.21 6.36
N GLY A 23 1.25 -12.86 5.35
CA GLY A 23 1.95 -13.85 4.51
C GLY A 23 3.12 -13.28 3.67
N LEU A 24 3.15 -11.96 3.48
CA LEU A 24 4.25 -11.23 2.83
C LEU A 24 5.05 -10.35 3.82
N ALA A 25 4.83 -10.50 5.12
CA ALA A 25 5.56 -9.72 6.12
C ALA A 25 7.02 -10.19 6.18
N ILE A 26 7.92 -9.23 6.36
CA ILE A 26 9.36 -9.46 6.48
C ILE A 26 9.84 -8.88 7.81
N GLU A 27 10.77 -9.58 8.46
CA GLU A 27 11.45 -9.02 9.63
C GLU A 27 12.55 -8.06 9.16
N VAL A 28 12.46 -6.83 9.63
CA VAL A 28 13.41 -5.76 9.30
C VAL A 28 14.01 -5.23 10.59
N GLY A 29 15.34 -5.15 10.66
CA GLY A 29 16.06 -4.51 11.78
C GLY A 29 15.64 -3.05 11.96
N GLN A 30 16.01 -2.43 13.09
CA GLN A 30 15.52 -1.08 13.42
C GLN A 30 15.77 -0.04 12.31
N ASP A 31 16.90 -0.12 11.61
CA ASP A 31 17.33 0.79 10.54
C ASP A 31 17.87 0.06 9.28
N THR A 32 17.40 -1.17 9.02
CA THR A 32 17.86 -1.92 7.84
C THR A 32 16.96 -1.64 6.64
N GLU A 33 17.43 -0.85 5.68
CA GLU A 33 16.84 -0.81 4.34
C GLU A 33 17.59 -1.79 3.45
N ALA A 34 16.84 -2.69 2.80
CA ALA A 34 17.41 -3.66 1.87
C ALA A 34 16.44 -3.90 0.72
N TRP A 35 16.94 -4.54 -0.34
CA TRP A 35 16.08 -5.03 -1.39
C TRP A 35 15.47 -6.37 -0.97
N PHE A 36 14.21 -6.36 -0.55
CA PHE A 36 13.49 -7.57 -0.14
C PHE A 36 12.68 -8.23 -1.27
N GLY A 37 12.83 -7.73 -2.51
CA GLY A 37 12.17 -8.25 -3.70
C GLY A 37 10.93 -7.45 -4.12
N PHE A 38 10.35 -7.84 -5.26
CA PHE A 38 9.13 -7.24 -5.80
C PHE A 38 7.91 -8.05 -5.35
N ALA A 39 7.23 -7.60 -4.31
CA ALA A 39 6.04 -8.28 -3.78
C ALA A 39 4.99 -7.26 -3.32
N GLY A 40 3.71 -7.57 -3.55
CA GLY A 40 2.57 -6.73 -3.17
C GLY A 40 1.51 -6.62 -4.27
N THR A 41 0.44 -5.88 -3.99
CA THR A 41 -0.65 -5.65 -4.93
C THR A 41 -0.41 -4.33 -5.68
N PRO A 42 -0.47 -4.29 -7.04
CA PRO A 42 -0.02 -3.16 -7.86
C PRO A 42 -0.43 -1.76 -7.40
N GLY A 43 -1.70 -1.55 -7.03
CA GLY A 43 -2.21 -0.23 -6.61
C GLY A 43 -1.76 0.24 -5.23
N TYR A 44 -1.08 -0.60 -4.45
CA TYR A 44 -0.61 -0.30 -3.10
C TYR A 44 0.93 -0.36 -2.98
N LEU A 45 1.63 -0.63 -4.08
CA LEU A 45 3.09 -0.64 -4.13
C LEU A 45 3.60 0.80 -4.01
N SER A 46 4.67 0.97 -3.23
CA SER A 46 5.32 2.27 -3.07
C SER A 46 6.31 2.55 -4.21
N PRO A 47 6.65 3.84 -4.45
CA PRO A 47 7.56 4.24 -5.52
C PRO A 47 8.92 3.54 -5.46
N GLU A 48 9.49 3.38 -4.27
CA GLU A 48 10.79 2.74 -4.02
C GLU A 48 10.78 1.26 -4.40
N VAL A 49 9.69 0.53 -4.10
CA VAL A 49 9.53 -0.87 -4.53
C VAL A 49 9.46 -0.97 -6.06
N LEU A 50 8.77 -0.04 -6.73
CA LEU A 50 8.69 0.00 -8.20
C LEU A 50 9.99 0.42 -8.88
N LYS A 51 10.80 1.25 -8.21
CA LYS A 51 12.13 1.68 -8.69
C LYS A 51 13.22 0.64 -8.46
N LYS A 52 12.90 -0.40 -7.68
CA LYS A 52 13.83 -1.42 -7.21
C LYS A 52 14.91 -0.87 -6.25
N ASP A 53 14.54 0.16 -5.51
CA ASP A 53 15.40 0.76 -4.49
C ASP A 53 15.30 -0.06 -3.19
N PRO A 54 16.33 -0.04 -2.33
CA PRO A 54 16.22 -0.56 -0.96
C PRO A 54 15.02 0.08 -0.26
N TYR A 55 14.27 -0.74 0.46
CA TYR A 55 13.07 -0.28 1.17
C TYR A 55 13.02 -0.87 2.57
N GLY A 56 12.13 -0.33 3.40
CA GLY A 56 11.92 -0.76 4.77
C GLY A 56 10.51 -0.42 5.23
N LYS A 57 10.34 -0.06 6.50
CA LYS A 57 9.06 0.28 7.12
C LYS A 57 8.21 1.35 6.39
N PRO A 58 8.79 2.36 5.69
CA PRO A 58 7.99 3.39 5.01
C PRO A 58 7.02 2.87 3.93
N VAL A 59 7.26 1.68 3.34
CA VAL A 59 6.36 1.10 2.33
C VAL A 59 4.95 0.87 2.87
N ASP A 60 4.81 0.57 4.16
CA ASP A 60 3.51 0.38 4.81
C ASP A 60 2.78 1.71 5.01
N ILE A 61 3.51 2.81 5.23
CA ILE A 61 2.92 4.15 5.34
C ILE A 61 2.34 4.60 4.00
N TRP A 62 3.03 4.31 2.90
CA TRP A 62 2.49 4.54 1.55
C TRP A 62 1.17 3.80 1.34
N ALA A 63 1.15 2.50 1.64
CA ALA A 63 -0.05 1.68 1.49
C ALA A 63 -1.20 2.15 2.41
N CYS A 64 -0.91 2.59 3.64
CA CYS A 64 -1.88 3.24 4.53
C CYS A 64 -2.47 4.51 3.91
N GLY A 65 -1.66 5.33 3.24
CA GLY A 65 -2.12 6.52 2.53
C GLY A 65 -3.10 6.18 1.41
N VAL A 66 -2.79 5.16 0.60
CA VAL A 66 -3.69 4.66 -0.46
C VAL A 66 -5.01 4.18 0.12
N ILE A 67 -4.98 3.41 1.21
CA ILE A 67 -6.17 2.92 1.90
C ILE A 67 -6.99 4.08 2.47
N LEU A 68 -6.34 5.05 3.13
CA LEU A 68 -7.01 6.22 3.70
C LEU A 68 -7.74 7.02 2.60
N TYR A 69 -7.10 7.20 1.45
CA TYR A 69 -7.73 7.86 0.30
C TYR A 69 -9.00 7.12 -0.13
N ILE A 70 -8.92 5.80 -0.33
CA ILE A 70 -10.09 4.97 -0.69
C ILE A 70 -11.20 5.08 0.35
N LEU A 71 -10.87 5.10 1.64
CA LEU A 71 -11.85 5.23 2.71
C LEU A 71 -12.58 6.59 2.70
N LEU A 72 -11.93 7.64 2.21
CA LEU A 72 -12.50 8.99 2.15
C LEU A 72 -13.36 9.22 0.92
N VAL A 73 -12.91 8.77 -0.26
CA VAL A 73 -13.58 9.11 -1.54
C VAL A 73 -14.18 7.91 -2.28
N GLY A 74 -13.88 6.68 -1.86
CA GLY A 74 -14.47 5.46 -2.41
C GLY A 74 -13.79 4.89 -3.66
N TYR A 75 -12.70 5.50 -4.15
CA TYR A 75 -11.92 5.04 -5.30
C TYR A 75 -10.41 5.20 -5.05
N PRO A 76 -9.54 4.44 -5.73
CA PRO A 76 -8.10 4.49 -5.50
C PRO A 76 -7.44 5.78 -6.04
N PRO A 77 -6.38 6.28 -5.39
CA PRO A 77 -5.65 7.47 -5.85
C PRO A 77 -4.83 7.25 -7.12
N PHE A 78 -4.45 6.00 -7.40
CA PHE A 78 -3.70 5.59 -8.58
C PHE A 78 -4.42 4.43 -9.27
N TRP A 79 -4.75 4.59 -10.55
CA TRP A 79 -5.42 3.56 -11.33
C TRP A 79 -5.17 3.75 -12.82
N ASP A 80 -4.89 2.66 -13.52
CA ASP A 80 -4.85 2.59 -14.98
C ASP A 80 -5.06 1.12 -15.38
N GLU A 81 -5.65 0.89 -16.55
CA GLU A 81 -5.76 -0.45 -17.14
C GLU A 81 -4.39 -0.99 -17.58
N ASP A 82 -3.48 -0.10 -17.96
CA ASP A 82 -2.10 -0.44 -18.29
C ASP A 82 -1.21 -0.36 -17.04
N GLN A 83 -0.67 -1.51 -16.65
CA GLN A 83 0.22 -1.61 -15.48
C GLN A 83 1.46 -0.71 -15.59
N HIS A 84 2.00 -0.48 -16.79
CA HIS A 84 3.15 0.42 -16.94
C HIS A 84 2.77 1.87 -16.66
N ARG A 85 1.56 2.30 -17.07
CA ARG A 85 1.05 3.64 -16.76
C ARG A 85 0.71 3.78 -15.28
N LEU A 86 0.09 2.78 -14.67
CA LEU A 86 -0.13 2.74 -13.23
C LEU A 86 1.19 2.91 -12.46
N TYR A 87 2.21 2.15 -12.82
CA TYR A 87 3.53 2.26 -12.19
C TYR A 87 4.19 3.61 -12.43
N ALA A 88 3.98 4.23 -13.59
CA ALA A 88 4.47 5.58 -13.85
C ALA A 88 3.77 6.62 -12.95
N GLN A 89 2.45 6.55 -12.78
CA GLN A 89 1.69 7.42 -11.88
C GLN A 89 2.19 7.29 -10.44
N ILE A 90 2.33 6.06 -9.93
CA ILE A 90 2.83 5.79 -8.58
C ILE A 90 4.24 6.37 -8.41
N LYS A 91 5.17 6.08 -9.32
CA LYS A 91 6.56 6.57 -9.24
C LYS A 91 6.68 8.09 -9.28
N ALA A 92 5.75 8.76 -9.97
CA ALA A 92 5.69 10.21 -10.05
C ALA A 92 4.91 10.85 -8.88
N GLY A 93 4.20 10.05 -8.08
CA GLY A 93 3.25 10.57 -7.09
C GLY A 93 2.11 11.37 -7.74
N ALA A 94 1.73 11.03 -8.98
CA ALA A 94 0.64 11.68 -9.70
C ALA A 94 -0.69 11.00 -9.31
N TYR A 95 -1.29 11.46 -8.21
CA TYR A 95 -2.60 10.99 -7.76
C TYR A 95 -3.70 11.92 -8.27
N ASP A 96 -4.88 11.36 -8.50
CA ASP A 96 -6.05 12.17 -8.83
C ASP A 96 -6.51 12.96 -7.59
N VAL A 97 -6.83 14.23 -7.79
CA VAL A 97 -7.38 15.14 -6.77
C VAL A 97 -8.58 15.78 -7.43
N SER A 98 -9.68 15.02 -7.48
CA SER A 98 -10.95 15.49 -8.05
C SER A 98 -11.38 16.83 -7.47
#